data_AF-A0A4Z0QKB0-F1
#
_entry.id   AF-A0A4Z0QKB0-F1
#
_cell.length_a   1.000
_cell.length_b   1.000
_cell.length_c   1.000
_cell.angle_alpha   90.00
_cell.angle_beta   90.00
_cell.angle_gamma   90.00
#
_symmetry.space_group_name_H-M   'P 1'
#
loop_
_entity.id
_entity.type
_entity.pdbx_description
1 polymer ?
#
loop_
_entity_poly.entity_id
_entity_poly.type
_entity_poly.pdbx_seq_one_letter_code
_entity_poly.pdbx_strand_id
1 'polypeptide(L)'
;ELAYDLFHLGFDIFIIDHRGQGRSGRMLSDPHRGHVDHFNDYVEDLAAFWQQEIEPGPWRKRYILAHSMGGAIATLFLQRHRVRCDAIALTAPMFGIVIRLPSFMVRHILDWAEGHQRIREDYAIGTGQWRALPFGMNALTHSRQRNQRNLRCYDDVQQLSVGGPT
;
A
#
# COMPACT_ATOMS: atom_id res chain seq x y z
N GLU A 1 -14.43 -8.81 -3.23
CA GLU A 1 -14.84 -10.08 -2.58
C GLU A 1 -14.82 -9.86 -1.08
N LEU A 2 -13.66 -9.77 -0.43
CA LEU A 2 -13.59 -9.57 1.03
C LEU A 2 -14.41 -8.37 1.58
N ALA A 3 -14.29 -7.19 0.98
CA ALA A 3 -15.09 -6.03 1.39
C ALA A 3 -16.62 -6.26 1.25
N TYR A 4 -17.03 -7.03 0.24
CA TYR A 4 -18.43 -7.39 0.02
C TYR A 4 -18.91 -8.38 1.08
N ASP A 5 -18.08 -9.38 1.41
CA ASP A 5 -18.39 -10.37 2.44
C ASP A 5 -18.52 -9.70 3.81
N LEU A 6 -17.60 -8.80 4.15
CA LEU A 6 -17.66 -8.02 5.40
C LEU A 6 -18.89 -7.10 5.45
N PHE A 7 -19.23 -6.46 4.33
CA PHE A 7 -20.44 -5.64 4.26
C PHE A 7 -21.70 -6.48 4.55
N HIS A 8 -21.80 -7.69 4.01
CA HIS A 8 -22.92 -8.61 4.31
C HIS A 8 -22.93 -9.15 5.73
N LEU A 9 -21.80 -9.10 6.43
CA LEU A 9 -21.72 -9.37 7.86
C LEU A 9 -22.12 -8.16 8.74
N GLY A 10 -22.54 -7.05 8.12
CA GLY A 10 -23.04 -5.85 8.80
C GLY A 10 -21.97 -4.83 9.16
N PHE A 11 -20.79 -4.89 8.54
CA PHE A 11 -19.74 -3.89 8.73
C PHE A 11 -19.86 -2.75 7.71
N ASP A 12 -19.72 -1.51 8.18
CA ASP A 12 -19.45 -0.38 7.30
C ASP A 12 -17.96 -0.39 6.91
N ILE A 13 -17.69 -0.36 5.60
CA ILE A 13 -16.35 -0.59 5.05
C ILE A 13 -15.74 0.69 4.52
N PHE A 14 -14.55 0.98 5.03
CA PHE A 14 -13.74 2.13 4.65
C PHE A 14 -12.42 1.62 4.06
N ILE A 15 -12.05 2.13 2.88
CA ILE A 15 -10.83 1.75 2.16
C ILE A 15 -10.16 3.04 1.68
N ILE A 16 -8.85 3.14 1.92
CA ILE A 16 -8.03 4.27 1.50
C ILE A 16 -7.04 3.83 0.42
N ASP A 17 -6.97 4.60 -0.67
CA ASP A 17 -5.87 4.52 -1.62
C ASP A 17 -4.69 5.32 -1.07
N HIS A 18 -3.56 4.65 -0.83
CA HIS A 18 -2.36 5.33 -0.34
C HIS A 18 -1.84 6.37 -1.36
N ARG A 19 -1.23 7.46 -0.90
CA ARG A 19 -0.56 8.43 -1.77
C ARG A 19 0.42 7.74 -2.73
N GLY A 20 0.44 8.16 -3.99
CA GLY A 20 1.20 7.46 -5.04
C GLY A 20 0.58 6.15 -5.54
N GLN A 21 -0.60 5.75 -5.06
CA GLN A 21 -1.32 4.54 -5.47
C GLN A 21 -2.79 4.81 -5.80
N GLY A 22 -3.42 3.87 -6.51
CA GLY A 22 -4.85 3.92 -6.83
C GLY A 22 -5.26 5.26 -7.44
N ARG A 23 -6.33 5.86 -6.90
CA ARG A 23 -6.84 7.17 -7.32
C ARG A 23 -6.23 8.36 -6.58
N SER A 24 -5.34 8.11 -5.62
CA SER A 24 -4.63 9.17 -4.92
C SER A 24 -3.60 9.86 -5.82
N GLY A 25 -3.17 11.07 -5.44
CA GLY A 25 -2.23 11.87 -6.24
C GLY A 25 -0.91 11.15 -6.54
N ARG A 26 -0.25 11.55 -7.63
CA ARG A 26 1.09 11.11 -8.02
C ARG A 26 2.09 12.24 -7.79
N MET A 27 3.26 11.91 -7.25
CA MET A 27 4.31 12.89 -6.90
C MET A 27 5.35 13.04 -8.01
N LEU A 28 5.47 12.03 -8.88
CA LEU A 28 6.39 12.01 -10.00
C LEU A 28 5.65 12.12 -11.34
N SER A 29 6.37 12.55 -12.37
CA SER A 29 5.83 12.70 -13.72
C SER A 29 5.48 11.36 -14.40
N ASP A 30 6.16 10.26 -14.05
CA ASP A 30 5.77 8.90 -14.43
C ASP A 30 4.71 8.37 -13.45
N PRO A 31 3.42 8.26 -13.85
CA PRO A 31 2.35 7.85 -12.96
C PRO A 31 2.40 6.37 -12.58
N HIS A 32 3.24 5.56 -13.24
CA HIS A 32 3.42 4.15 -12.91
C HIS A 32 4.36 3.95 -11.73
N ARG A 33 5.05 5.00 -11.26
CA ARG A 33 5.93 4.91 -10.10
C ARG A 33 5.12 4.94 -8.81
N GLY A 34 5.20 3.87 -8.02
CA GLY A 34 4.70 3.84 -6.66
C GLY A 34 5.66 4.59 -5.73
N HIS A 35 5.60 5.91 -5.74
CA HIS A 35 6.54 6.78 -5.01
C HIS A 35 5.90 7.43 -3.79
N VAL A 36 6.68 7.50 -2.71
CA VAL A 36 6.44 8.37 -1.55
C VAL A 36 7.78 8.89 -1.05
N ASP A 37 7.84 10.17 -0.68
CA ASP A 37 9.09 10.76 -0.19
C ASP A 37 9.49 10.16 1.17
N HIS A 38 8.51 10.00 2.07
CA HIS A 38 8.72 9.44 3.40
C HIS A 38 7.66 8.40 3.71
N PHE A 39 8.07 7.19 4.13
CA PHE A 39 7.12 6.16 4.54
C PHE A 39 6.15 6.64 5.62
N ASN A 40 6.59 7.55 6.48
CA ASN A 40 5.75 8.13 7.52
C ASN A 40 4.51 8.84 6.98
N ASP A 41 4.58 9.36 5.77
CA ASP A 41 3.46 10.04 5.14
C ASP A 41 2.24 9.14 5.02
N TYR A 42 2.43 7.83 4.81
CA TYR A 42 1.32 6.86 4.82
C TYR A 42 0.65 6.74 6.18
N VAL A 43 1.41 6.89 7.25
CA VAL A 43 0.91 6.84 8.64
C VAL A 43 0.10 8.09 8.93
N GLU A 44 0.60 9.26 8.54
CA GLU A 44 -0.11 10.53 8.71
C GLU A 44 -1.38 10.59 7.84
N ASP A 45 -1.35 10.05 6.61
CA ASP A 45 -2.55 9.93 5.77
C ASP A 45 -3.62 9.08 6.42
N LEU A 46 -3.24 7.92 6.99
CA LEU A 46 -4.18 7.06 7.70
C LEU A 46 -4.73 7.75 8.94
N ALA A 47 -3.91 8.52 9.66
CA ALA A 47 -4.36 9.30 10.81
C ALA A 47 -5.37 10.40 10.41
N ALA A 48 -5.08 11.14 9.33
CA ALA A 48 -5.99 12.15 8.80
C ALA A 48 -7.32 11.52 8.37
N PHE A 49 -7.28 10.42 7.62
CA PHE A 49 -8.46 9.67 7.21
C PHE A 49 -9.27 9.18 8.41
N TRP A 50 -8.61 8.60 9.41
CA TRP A 50 -9.27 8.14 10.63
C TRP A 50 -9.99 9.28 11.34
N GLN A 51 -9.32 10.42 11.51
CA GLN A 51 -9.88 11.57 12.20
C GLN A 51 -11.08 12.18 11.45
N GLN A 52 -11.04 12.20 10.12
CA GLN A 52 -12.06 12.84 9.29
C GLN A 52 -13.28 11.93 9.07
N GLU A 53 -13.06 10.65 8.80
CA GLU A 53 -14.11 9.75 8.34
C GLU A 53 -14.59 8.78 9.42
N ILE A 54 -13.69 8.32 10.30
CA ILE A 54 -13.97 7.23 11.25
C ILE A 54 -14.35 7.75 12.62
N GLU A 55 -13.62 8.74 13.14
CA GLU A 55 -13.82 9.26 14.49
C GLU A 55 -15.20 9.93 14.69
N PRO A 56 -15.73 10.73 13.74
CA PRO A 56 -17.03 11.39 13.88
C PRO A 56 -18.23 10.45 13.74
N GLY A 57 -18.03 9.25 13.20
CA GLY A 57 -19.14 8.36 12.89
C GLY A 57 -19.71 7.61 14.09
N PRO A 58 -20.90 7.02 13.93
CA PRO A 58 -21.71 6.49 15.04
C PRO A 58 -21.25 5.12 15.55
N TRP A 59 -20.13 4.58 15.07
CA TRP A 59 -19.72 3.20 15.32
C TRP A 59 -19.20 2.99 16.74
N ARG A 60 -19.79 2.01 17.45
CA ARG A 60 -19.35 1.61 18.79
C ARG A 60 -18.04 0.83 18.79
N LYS A 61 -17.75 0.13 17.69
CA LYS A 61 -16.60 -0.74 17.51
C LYS A 61 -15.90 -0.41 16.21
N ARG A 62 -14.57 -0.33 16.25
CA ARG A 62 -13.75 0.05 15.10
C ARG A 62 -12.60 -0.95 14.95
N TYR A 63 -12.41 -1.45 13.74
CA TYR A 63 -11.46 -2.51 13.45
C TYR A 63 -10.57 -2.13 12.28
N ILE A 64 -9.33 -2.62 12.28
CA ILE A 64 -8.41 -2.46 11.15
C ILE A 64 -8.10 -3.84 10.58
N LEU A 65 -8.18 -3.96 9.25
CA LEU A 65 -7.68 -5.11 8.51
C LEU A 65 -6.60 -4.61 7.56
N ALA A 66 -5.40 -5.19 7.65
CA ALA A 66 -4.28 -4.74 6.84
C ALA A 66 -3.45 -5.89 6.26
N HIS A 67 -2.89 -5.67 5.07
CA HIS A 67 -2.09 -6.64 4.33
C HIS A 67 -0.73 -6.06 3.96
N SER A 68 0.35 -6.86 4.05
CA SER A 68 1.70 -6.49 3.59
C SER A 68 2.13 -5.11 4.11
N MET A 69 2.45 -4.16 3.21
CA MET A 69 2.80 -2.77 3.54
C MET A 69 1.78 -2.11 4.46
N GLY A 70 0.48 -2.33 4.22
CA GLY A 70 -0.60 -1.79 5.05
C GLY A 70 -0.51 -2.25 6.50
N GLY A 71 0.05 -3.44 6.76
CA GLY A 71 0.26 -3.93 8.12
C GLY A 71 1.30 -3.12 8.89
N ALA A 72 2.36 -2.67 8.21
CA ALA A 72 3.35 -1.78 8.80
C ALA A 72 2.75 -0.40 9.09
N ILE A 73 2.01 0.15 8.12
CA ILE A 73 1.33 1.45 8.24
C ILE A 73 0.35 1.43 9.42
N ALA A 74 -0.54 0.44 9.48
CA ALA A 74 -1.55 0.32 10.53
C ALA A 74 -0.92 0.14 11.93
N THR A 75 0.16 -0.64 12.03
CA THR A 75 0.84 -0.86 13.31
C THR A 75 1.54 0.42 13.79
N LEU A 76 2.24 1.14 12.90
CA LEU A 76 2.87 2.42 13.22
C LEU A 76 1.84 3.49 13.58
N PHE A 77 0.70 3.51 12.89
CA PHE A 77 -0.42 4.39 13.20
C PHE A 77 -0.93 4.16 14.63
N LEU A 78 -1.24 2.93 15.01
CA LEU A 78 -1.69 2.61 16.37
C LEU A 78 -0.62 2.83 17.44
N GLN A 79 0.67 2.72 17.08
CA GLN A 79 1.78 3.01 17.99
C GLN A 79 1.92 4.51 18.29
N ARG A 80 1.66 5.37 17.29
CA ARG A 80 1.91 6.82 17.38
C ARG A 80 0.69 7.64 17.77
N HIS A 81 -0.50 7.22 17.34
CA HIS A 81 -1.74 7.94 17.57
C HIS A 81 -2.61 7.18 18.56
N ARG A 82 -3.06 7.90 19.61
CA ARG A 82 -4.03 7.36 20.57
C ARG A 82 -5.43 7.46 20.00
N VAL A 83 -5.84 6.42 19.28
CA VAL A 83 -7.18 6.30 18.69
C VAL A 83 -7.94 5.12 19.30
N ARG A 84 -9.27 5.18 19.26
CA ARG A 84 -10.11 4.07 19.72
C ARG A 84 -10.23 3.00 18.63
N CYS A 85 -9.33 2.03 18.65
CA CYS A 85 -9.38 0.83 17.83
C CYS A 85 -9.60 -0.39 18.72
N ASP A 86 -10.64 -1.19 18.45
CA ASP A 86 -11.02 -2.33 19.28
C ASP A 86 -10.25 -3.60 18.94
N ALA A 87 -9.89 -3.80 17.67
CA ALA A 87 -9.02 -4.90 17.24
C ALA A 87 -8.39 -4.62 15.87
N ILE A 88 -7.26 -5.30 15.62
CA ILE A 88 -6.58 -5.29 14.33
C ILE A 88 -6.28 -6.71 13.87
N ALA A 89 -6.48 -6.96 12.58
CA ALA A 89 -6.08 -8.19 11.91
C ALA A 89 -5.02 -7.88 10.84
N LEU A 90 -3.88 -8.56 10.92
CA LEU A 90 -2.74 -8.37 10.02
C LEU A 90 -2.52 -9.62 9.17
N THR A 91 -2.41 -9.44 7.85
CA THR A 91 -2.20 -10.53 6.89
C THR A 91 -0.86 -10.33 6.18
N ALA A 92 0.09 -11.24 6.42
CA ALA A 92 1.46 -11.16 5.91
C ALA A 92 2.10 -9.75 6.08
N PRO A 93 2.14 -9.16 7.29
CA PRO A 93 2.57 -7.78 7.49
C PRO A 93 4.04 -7.56 7.12
N MET A 94 4.32 -6.42 6.47
CA MET A 94 5.68 -6.02 6.08
C MET A 94 6.42 -5.34 7.25
N PHE A 95 6.89 -6.11 8.22
CA PHE A 95 7.72 -5.56 9.32
C PHE A 95 9.21 -5.44 8.98
N GLY A 96 9.60 -5.84 7.78
CA GLY A 96 10.94 -5.65 7.25
C GLY A 96 11.03 -6.06 5.79
N ILE A 97 12.01 -5.53 5.09
CA ILE A 97 12.36 -5.93 3.73
C ILE A 97 13.66 -6.73 3.82
N VAL A 98 13.61 -7.99 3.40
CA VAL A 98 14.80 -8.85 3.43
C VAL A 98 15.65 -8.55 2.19
N ILE A 99 16.70 -7.75 2.39
CA ILE A 99 17.74 -7.53 1.38
C ILE A 99 18.86 -8.53 1.65
N ARG A 100 19.28 -9.28 0.62
CA ARG A 100 20.35 -10.30 0.70
C ARG A 100 21.75 -9.65 0.74
N LEU A 101 21.93 -8.67 1.60
CA LEU A 101 23.19 -7.96 1.84
C LEU A 101 23.34 -7.71 3.35
N PRO A 102 24.58 -7.66 3.88
CA PRO A 102 24.81 -7.27 5.27
C PRO A 102 24.21 -5.90 5.58
N SER A 103 23.52 -5.76 6.71
CA SER A 103 22.75 -4.55 7.08
C SER A 103 23.60 -3.27 7.10
N PHE A 104 24.87 -3.35 7.48
CA PHE A 104 25.78 -2.20 7.47
C PHE A 104 26.05 -1.70 6.03
N MET A 105 26.13 -2.59 5.04
CA MET A 105 26.31 -2.20 3.63
C MET A 105 25.01 -1.62 3.06
N VAL A 106 23.88 -2.23 3.38
CA VAL A 106 22.55 -1.77 2.92
C VAL A 106 22.30 -0.34 3.38
N ARG A 107 22.57 -0.04 4.65
CA ARG A 107 22.35 1.30 5.20
C ARG A 107 23.13 2.38 4.46
N HIS A 108 24.43 2.16 4.23
CA HIS A 108 25.25 3.12 3.50
C HIS A 108 24.81 3.32 2.04
N ILE A 109 24.33 2.25 1.38
CA ILE A 109 23.81 2.34 0.00
C ILE A 109 22.49 3.13 -0.01
N LEU A 110 21.59 2.87 0.95
CA LEU A 110 20.32 3.58 1.07
C LEU A 110 20.55 5.07 1.41
N ASP A 111 21.41 5.38 2.38
CA ASP A 111 21.74 6.76 2.76
C ASP A 111 22.35 7.53 1.58
N TRP A 112 23.20 6.88 0.78
CA TRP A 112 23.76 7.48 -0.44
C TRP A 112 22.71 7.67 -1.54
N ALA A 113 21.81 6.70 -1.73
CA ALA A 113 20.73 6.75 -2.71
C ALA A 113 19.69 7.83 -2.38
N GLU A 114 19.37 8.03 -1.10
CA GLU A 114 18.50 9.11 -0.62
C GLU A 114 19.05 10.50 -0.99
N GLY A 115 20.37 10.67 -0.99
CA GLY A 115 21.05 11.89 -1.41
C GLY A 115 21.07 12.13 -2.92
N HIS A 116 20.68 11.15 -3.74
CA HIS A 116 20.67 11.24 -5.20
C HIS A 116 19.24 11.10 -5.74
N GLN A 117 18.56 12.23 -5.92
CA GLN A 117 17.16 12.31 -6.36
C GLN A 117 16.85 11.41 -7.57
N ARG A 118 17.74 11.37 -8.57
CA ARG A 118 17.58 10.53 -9.77
C ARG A 118 17.54 9.02 -9.49
N ILE A 119 18.19 8.57 -8.42
CA ILE A 119 18.27 7.15 -8.03
C ILE A 119 17.10 6.82 -7.08
N ARG A 120 16.75 7.75 -6.19
CA ARG A 120 15.58 7.64 -5.29
C ARG A 120 14.25 7.58 -6.05
N GLU A 121 14.17 8.26 -7.18
CA GLU A 121 12.95 8.32 -7.98
C GLU A 121 12.89 7.25 -9.07
N ASP A 122 13.97 6.48 -9.29
CA ASP A 122 13.98 5.40 -10.28
C ASP A 122 13.40 4.11 -9.69
N TYR A 123 12.98 3.18 -10.55
CA TYR A 123 12.40 1.92 -10.09
C TYR A 123 13.39 1.12 -9.24
N ALA A 124 12.90 0.54 -8.14
CA ALA A 124 13.66 -0.41 -7.33
C ALA A 124 14.24 -1.52 -8.23
N ILE A 125 15.50 -1.89 -7.99
CA ILE A 125 16.26 -2.82 -8.84
C ILE A 125 15.45 -4.12 -9.08
N GLY A 126 15.21 -4.44 -10.36
CA GLY A 126 14.42 -5.61 -10.78
C GLY A 126 12.92 -5.36 -10.92
N THR A 127 12.46 -4.13 -10.68
CA THR A 127 11.08 -3.69 -10.93
C THR A 127 11.03 -2.75 -12.14
N GLY A 128 9.84 -2.25 -12.49
CA GLY A 128 9.66 -1.38 -13.63
C GLY A 128 8.22 -0.94 -13.79
N GLN A 129 7.91 -0.30 -14.92
CA GLN A 129 6.55 0.06 -15.28
C GLN A 129 5.61 -1.15 -15.25
N TRP A 130 4.37 -0.90 -14.87
CA TRP A 130 3.33 -1.92 -14.87
C TRP A 130 3.20 -2.57 -16.25
N ARG A 131 3.13 -3.91 -16.27
CA ARG A 131 2.90 -4.72 -17.46
C ARG A 131 2.00 -5.90 -17.10
N ALA A 132 1.03 -6.20 -17.95
CA ALA A 132 0.21 -7.39 -17.81
C ALA A 132 1.05 -8.65 -18.04
N LEU A 133 1.33 -9.40 -16.97
CA LEU A 133 2.01 -10.68 -17.07
C LEU A 133 1.02 -11.81 -17.41
N PRO A 134 1.40 -12.78 -18.25
CA PRO A 134 0.65 -14.02 -18.45
C PRO A 134 0.27 -14.68 -17.12
N PHE A 135 -0.94 -15.24 -17.04
CA PHE A 135 -1.46 -15.83 -15.80
C PHE A 135 -0.53 -16.88 -15.16
N GLY A 136 0.17 -17.68 -15.98
CA GLY A 136 1.13 -18.68 -15.48
C GLY A 136 2.35 -18.10 -14.75
N MET A 137 2.67 -16.83 -14.96
CA MET A 137 3.74 -16.10 -14.27
C MET A 137 3.21 -15.17 -13.17
N ASN A 138 1.89 -15.12 -12.97
CA ASN A 138 1.28 -14.27 -11.96
C ASN A 138 1.50 -14.84 -10.56
N ALA A 139 2.23 -14.11 -9.72
CA ALA A 139 2.45 -14.47 -8.32
C ALA A 139 1.36 -13.94 -7.37
N LEU A 140 0.46 -13.05 -7.84
CA LEU A 140 -0.47 -12.31 -6.97
C LEU A 140 -1.79 -13.05 -6.71
N THR A 141 -2.18 -13.97 -7.59
CA THR A 141 -3.41 -14.75 -7.42
C THR A 141 -3.37 -16.07 -8.16
N HIS A 142 -3.85 -17.13 -7.51
CA HIS A 142 -4.07 -18.43 -8.12
C HIS A 142 -5.45 -18.55 -8.81
N SER A 143 -6.28 -17.50 -8.76
CA SER A 143 -7.59 -17.48 -9.43
C SER A 143 -7.53 -16.75 -10.76
N ARG A 144 -7.84 -17.49 -11.84
CA ARG A 144 -7.86 -16.94 -13.20
C ARG A 144 -8.92 -15.85 -13.36
N GLN A 145 -10.09 -16.03 -12.74
CA GLN A 145 -11.16 -15.05 -12.77
C GLN A 145 -10.77 -13.75 -12.06
N ARG A 146 -10.11 -13.83 -10.88
CA ARG A 146 -9.59 -12.63 -10.19
C ARG A 146 -8.53 -11.91 -11.00
N ASN A 147 -7.59 -12.66 -11.60
CA ASN A 147 -6.56 -12.07 -12.45
C ASN A 147 -7.18 -11.30 -13.63
N GLN A 148 -8.14 -11.91 -14.35
CA GLN A 148 -8.83 -11.25 -15.46
C GLN A 148 -9.61 -10.02 -15.02
N ARG A 149 -10.31 -10.09 -13.88
CA ARG A 149 -11.02 -8.93 -13.32
C ARG A 149 -10.06 -7.78 -13.01
N ASN A 150 -8.93 -8.05 -12.36
CA ASN A 150 -7.96 -7.02 -12.02
C ASN A 150 -7.36 -6.39 -13.29
N LEU A 151 -7.02 -7.20 -14.30
CA LEU A 151 -6.54 -6.71 -15.59
C LEU A 151 -7.55 -5.79 -16.27
N ARG A 152 -8.84 -6.16 -16.29
CA ARG A 152 -9.91 -5.29 -16.83
C ARG A 152 -9.99 -3.94 -16.11
N CYS A 153 -9.83 -3.90 -14.79
CA CYS A 153 -9.83 -2.63 -14.06
C CYS A 153 -8.70 -1.69 -14.51
N TYR A 154 -7.53 -2.23 -14.87
CA TYR A 154 -6.41 -1.44 -15.40
C TYR A 154 -6.64 -1.01 -16.86
N ASP A 155 -7.30 -1.84 -17.67
CA ASP A 155 -7.69 -1.48 -19.04
C ASP A 155 -8.74 -0.36 -19.03
N ASP A 156 -9.74 -0.44 -18.16
CA ASP A 156 -10.84 0.51 -18.05
C ASP A 156 -10.38 1.85 -17.44
N VAL A 157 -9.45 1.82 -16.48
CA VAL A 157 -8.92 3.01 -15.80
C VAL A 157 -7.41 2.95 -15.74
N GLN A 158 -6.76 3.35 -16.84
CA GLN A 158 -5.30 3.30 -16.98
C GLN A 158 -4.53 3.99 -15.86
N GLN A 159 -5.10 5.06 -15.28
CA GLN A 159 -4.51 5.82 -14.16
C GLN A 159 -4.33 5.00 -12.87
N LEU A 160 -5.03 3.88 -12.72
CA LEU A 160 -4.86 2.97 -11.58
C LEU A 160 -3.59 2.12 -11.68
N SER A 161 -2.95 2.08 -12.85
CA SER A 161 -1.77 1.25 -13.07
C SER A 161 -0.58 1.79 -12.29
N VAL A 162 -0.06 0.96 -11.39
CA VAL A 162 1.16 1.22 -10.62
C VAL A 162 2.11 0.05 -10.83
N GLY A 163 3.32 0.36 -11.24
CA GLY A 163 4.42 -0.57 -11.44
C GLY A 163 5.20 -0.79 -10.14
N GLY A 164 6.52 -0.85 -10.26
CA GLY A 164 7.42 -1.02 -9.13
C GLY A 164 7.43 0.17 -8.16
N PRO A 165 7.78 -0.07 -6.89
CA PRO A 165 8.19 1.00 -6.00
C PRO A 165 9.48 1.64 -6.50
N THR A 166 9.72 2.87 -6.07
CA THR A 166 10.96 3.62 -6.27
C THR A 166 11.73 3.69 -4.97
#